data_AF-A0A838EKF7-F1
#
_entry.id   AF-A0A838EKF7-F1
#
_cell.length_a   1.000
_cell.length_b   1.000
_cell.length_c   1.000
_cell.angle_alpha   90.00
_cell.angle_beta   90.00
_cell.angle_gamma   90.00
#
_symmetry.space_group_name_H-M   'P 1'
#
loop_
_entity.id
_entity.type
_entity.pdbx_description
1 polymer ?
#
loop_
_entity_poly.entity_id
_entity_poly.type
_entity_poly.pdbx_seq_one_letter_code
_entity_poly.pdbx_strand_id
1 'polypeptide(L)'
;METLLAALAGCSGISMLSILRKKRQNITHYEIHVCGKQAETYPHVLAFFIVLFMTRNPRIAETLTHLGDYPLLPTLVQWTSSLNSLLPIGVGVMLADRLYRDRRTHVDELFHSMRGALSARLAGKYFGCLFATMIPVLLFYGIGVGVIAWQTHNIMALPLALATFAGIMLPGFLFITSFSLPCTAIMWVPLYQFLFICYWFWGNELGTHTGIPTISGTILTPDGKYAVHGLLWS
;
A
#
# COMPACT_ATOMS: atom_id res chain seq x y z
N MET A 1 -15.17 14.18 -8.48
CA MET A 1 -14.06 13.89 -7.55
C MET A 1 -14.60 13.43 -6.20
N GLU A 2 -15.48 14.20 -5.57
CA GLU A 2 -16.11 13.84 -4.28
C GLU A 2 -16.89 12.51 -4.32
N THR A 3 -17.58 12.20 -5.42
CA THR A 3 -18.32 10.93 -5.58
C THR A 3 -17.42 9.71 -5.65
N LEU A 4 -16.24 9.83 -6.28
CA LEU A 4 -15.25 8.76 -6.37
C LEU A 4 -14.56 8.56 -5.02
N LEU A 5 -14.23 9.65 -4.32
CA LEU A 5 -13.67 9.63 -2.96
C LEU A 5 -14.68 9.08 -1.94
N ALA A 6 -15.97 9.44 -2.07
CA ALA A 6 -17.05 8.90 -1.24
C ALA A 6 -17.30 7.41 -1.52
N ALA A 7 -17.23 6.98 -2.78
CA ALA A 7 -17.35 5.57 -3.14
C ALA A 7 -16.17 4.73 -2.58
N LEU A 8 -14.95 5.27 -2.63
CA LEU A 8 -13.74 4.68 -2.02
C LEU A 8 -13.85 4.63 -0.48
N ALA A 9 -14.22 5.74 0.15
CA ALA A 9 -14.46 5.82 1.59
C ALA A 9 -15.54 4.81 2.01
N GLY A 10 -16.59 4.67 1.21
CA GLY A 10 -17.67 3.71 1.41
C GLY A 10 -17.20 2.26 1.31
N CYS A 11 -16.48 1.89 0.24
CA CYS A 11 -16.06 0.49 0.04
C CYS A 11 -14.96 0.06 1.01
N SER A 12 -13.98 0.93 1.30
CA SER A 12 -12.96 0.69 2.33
C SER A 12 -13.56 0.69 3.73
N GLY A 13 -14.49 1.60 4.02
CA GLY A 13 -15.11 1.70 5.34
C GLY A 13 -15.99 0.53 5.70
N ILE A 14 -16.81 0.06 4.76
CA ILE A 14 -17.65 -1.13 4.98
C ILE A 14 -16.77 -2.38 5.18
N SER A 15 -15.72 -2.54 4.37
CA SER A 15 -14.79 -3.67 4.48
C SER A 15 -14.08 -3.69 5.82
N MET A 16 -13.57 -2.54 6.27
CA MET A 16 -12.84 -2.46 7.53
C MET A 16 -13.74 -2.55 8.77
N LEU A 17 -14.93 -1.96 8.73
CA LEU A 17 -15.92 -2.10 9.80
C LEU A 17 -16.32 -3.58 9.98
N SER A 18 -16.42 -4.33 8.87
CA SER A 18 -16.70 -5.77 8.89
C SER A 18 -15.59 -6.57 9.59
N ILE A 19 -14.32 -6.25 9.31
CA ILE A 19 -13.14 -6.89 9.92
C ILE A 19 -13.06 -6.57 11.42
N LEU A 20 -13.27 -5.30 11.78
CA LEU A 20 -13.19 -4.85 13.17
C LEU A 20 -14.31 -5.42 14.04
N ARG A 21 -15.53 -5.55 13.51
CA ARG A 21 -16.62 -6.30 14.15
C ARG A 21 -16.25 -7.78 14.33
N LYS A 22 -15.66 -8.40 13.31
CA LYS A 22 -15.24 -9.81 13.36
C LYS A 22 -14.14 -10.06 14.41
N LYS A 23 -13.29 -9.06 14.70
CA LYS A 23 -12.30 -9.07 15.79
C LYS A 23 -12.84 -8.70 17.17
N ARG A 24 -14.17 -8.62 17.37
CA ARG A 24 -14.85 -8.18 18.60
C ARG A 24 -14.29 -6.86 19.18
N GLN A 25 -13.83 -5.95 18.32
CA GLN A 25 -13.41 -4.62 18.77
C GLN A 25 -14.65 -3.76 19.02
N ASN A 26 -14.76 -3.16 20.21
CA ASN A 26 -15.87 -2.29 20.56
C ASN A 26 -15.64 -0.89 19.97
N ILE A 27 -16.16 -0.65 18.76
CA ILE A 27 -16.00 0.62 18.04
C ILE A 27 -17.27 1.44 18.18
N THR A 28 -17.17 2.56 18.90
CA THR A 28 -18.27 3.50 19.14
C THR A 28 -18.39 4.55 18.03
N HIS A 29 -17.27 4.89 17.38
CA HIS A 29 -17.25 5.86 16.30
C HIS A 29 -16.14 5.52 15.29
N TYR A 30 -16.49 5.49 14.01
CA TYR A 30 -15.60 5.16 12.91
C TYR A 30 -15.78 6.19 11.80
N GLU A 31 -14.73 6.97 11.53
CA GLU A 31 -14.78 8.08 10.58
C GLU A 31 -13.60 7.95 9.61
N ILE A 32 -13.90 8.03 8.32
CA ILE A 32 -12.88 8.01 7.27
C ILE A 32 -12.83 9.41 6.67
N HIS A 33 -11.80 10.16 7.04
CA HIS A 33 -11.50 11.45 6.43
C HIS A 33 -10.70 11.21 5.15
N VAL A 34 -11.39 11.31 4.00
CA VAL A 34 -10.74 11.27 2.69
C VAL A 34 -10.52 12.70 2.20
N CYS A 35 -9.29 13.18 2.32
CA CYS A 35 -8.92 14.52 1.84
C CYS A 35 -8.24 14.39 0.48
N GLY A 36 -8.97 14.70 -0.59
CA GLY A 36 -8.43 14.81 -1.94
C GLY A 36 -8.18 16.26 -2.29
N LYS A 37 -6.93 16.74 -2.23
CA LYS A 37 -6.59 18.06 -2.77
C LYS A 37 -6.29 17.92 -4.27
N GLN A 38 -7.18 18.48 -5.09
CA GLN A 38 -6.92 18.77 -6.50
C GLN A 38 -6.05 20.03 -6.57
N ALA A 39 -4.93 19.99 -7.29
CA ALA A 39 -4.10 21.18 -7.49
C ALA A 39 -4.92 22.28 -8.18
N GLU A 40 -4.98 23.48 -7.58
CA GLU A 40 -5.69 24.66 -8.13
C GLU A 40 -4.99 25.22 -9.36
N THR A 41 -3.65 25.10 -9.44
CA THR A 41 -2.86 25.51 -10.60
C THR A 41 -2.66 24.33 -11.55
N TYR A 42 -2.83 24.60 -12.84
CA TYR A 42 -2.61 23.65 -13.91
C TYR A 42 -1.22 22.96 -13.78
N PRO A 43 -1.12 21.62 -13.87
CA PRO A 43 -2.18 20.66 -14.18
C PRO A 43 -2.89 20.09 -12.93
N HIS A 44 -4.21 19.90 -13.04
CA HIS A 44 -5.08 19.25 -12.05
C HIS A 44 -4.78 17.75 -11.87
N VAL A 45 -3.62 17.41 -11.30
CA VAL A 45 -3.25 16.04 -10.93
C VAL A 45 -3.67 15.82 -9.47
N LEU A 46 -4.11 14.59 -9.15
CA LEU A 46 -4.32 14.12 -7.78
C LEU A 46 -2.95 14.10 -7.07
N ALA A 47 -2.59 15.22 -6.48
CA ALA A 47 -1.23 15.44 -5.97
C ALA A 47 -0.96 14.68 -4.66
N PHE A 48 -2.00 14.27 -3.92
CA PHE A 48 -1.84 13.67 -2.61
C PHE A 48 -3.04 12.77 -2.26
N PHE A 49 -2.80 11.47 -2.11
CA PHE A 49 -3.74 10.50 -1.58
C PHE A 49 -3.21 10.01 -0.22
N ILE A 50 -3.38 10.83 0.82
CA ILE A 50 -3.23 10.33 2.19
C ILE A 50 -4.59 9.81 2.62
N VAL A 51 -4.78 8.50 2.58
CA VAL A 51 -5.79 7.87 3.43
C VAL A 51 -5.23 7.93 4.84
N LEU A 52 -5.51 9.01 5.56
CA LEU A 52 -5.21 9.13 6.98
C LEU A 52 -6.25 8.26 7.68
N PHE A 53 -5.86 7.02 7.93
CA PHE A 53 -6.65 6.08 8.71
C PHE A 53 -6.59 6.49 10.19
N MET A 54 -7.28 7.58 10.54
CA MET A 54 -7.50 7.99 11.92
C MET A 54 -8.59 7.11 12.53
N THR A 55 -8.31 5.83 12.75
CA THR A 55 -9.06 5.13 13.79
C THR A 55 -8.55 5.62 15.12
N ARG A 56 -9.35 6.46 15.77
CA ARG A 56 -9.16 6.81 17.19
C ARG A 56 -9.51 5.58 18.02
N ASN A 57 -8.65 4.57 17.98
CA ASN A 57 -8.75 3.42 18.85
C ASN A 57 -8.01 3.78 20.15
N PRO A 58 -8.71 3.99 21.27
CA PRO A 58 -8.07 4.33 22.54
C PRO A 58 -7.03 3.28 22.97
N ARG A 59 -7.12 2.04 22.45
CA ARG A 59 -6.14 0.97 22.68
C ARG A 59 -4.81 1.16 21.96
N ILE A 60 -4.72 1.97 20.89
CA ILE A 60 -3.45 2.16 20.17
C ILE A 60 -2.45 2.90 21.07
N ALA A 61 -2.91 3.91 21.83
CA ALA A 61 -2.06 4.60 22.80
C ALA A 61 -1.58 3.65 23.90
N GLU A 62 -2.46 2.78 24.39
CA GLU A 62 -2.16 1.77 25.42
C GLU A 62 -1.22 0.67 24.89
N THR A 63 -1.40 0.25 23.63
CA THR A 63 -0.52 -0.73 23.00
C THR A 63 0.87 -0.13 22.76
N LEU A 64 0.94 1.13 22.31
CA LEU A 64 2.21 1.86 22.12
C LEU A 64 2.99 2.02 23.43
N THR A 65 2.32 2.10 24.59
CA THR A 65 2.98 2.14 25.90
C THR A 65 3.46 0.78 26.39
N HIS A 66 2.87 -0.33 25.92
CA HIS A 66 3.23 -1.70 26.29
C HIS A 66 4.00 -2.45 25.20
N LEU A 67 4.49 -1.77 24.16
CA LEU A 67 5.22 -2.40 23.05
C LEU A 67 6.51 -3.12 23.49
N GLY A 68 7.10 -2.71 24.63
CA GLY A 68 8.26 -3.38 25.22
C GLY A 68 7.98 -4.81 25.73
N ASP A 69 6.73 -5.12 26.04
CA ASP A 69 6.32 -6.41 26.63
C ASP A 69 6.05 -7.48 25.56
N TYR A 70 5.91 -7.09 24.30
CA TYR A 70 5.60 -7.99 23.19
C TYR A 70 6.85 -8.51 22.50
N PRO A 71 6.81 -9.75 21.96
CA PRO A 71 7.90 -10.27 21.14
C PRO A 71 8.12 -9.39 19.89
N LEU A 72 9.40 -9.18 19.55
CA LEU A 72 9.84 -8.30 18.46
C LEU A 72 9.31 -8.71 17.09
N LEU A 73 9.42 -10.00 16.75
CA LEU A 73 9.06 -10.51 15.42
C LEU A 73 7.56 -10.33 15.11
N PRO A 74 6.62 -10.76 15.98
CA PRO A 74 5.19 -10.55 15.73
C PRO A 74 4.81 -9.07 15.66
N THR A 75 5.48 -8.22 16.44
CA THR A 75 5.27 -6.77 16.42
C THR A 75 5.66 -6.15 15.07
N LEU A 76 6.84 -6.50 14.56
CA LEU A 76 7.32 -6.03 13.26
C LEU A 76 6.50 -6.59 12.10
N VAL A 77 6.13 -7.87 12.17
CA VAL A 77 5.23 -8.50 11.20
C VAL A 77 3.87 -7.78 11.19
N GLN A 78 3.28 -7.53 12.36
CA GLN A 78 2.00 -6.82 12.47
C GLN A 78 2.09 -5.38 11.94
N TRP A 79 3.17 -4.66 12.24
CA TRP A 79 3.43 -3.34 11.68
C TRP A 79 3.48 -3.39 10.15
N THR A 80 4.29 -4.30 9.61
CA THR A 80 4.47 -4.50 8.17
C THR A 80 3.15 -4.86 7.47
N SER A 81 2.39 -5.80 8.02
CA SER A 81 1.08 -6.20 7.49
C SER A 81 0.05 -5.07 7.54
N SER A 82 0.08 -4.25 8.59
CA SER A 82 -0.82 -3.09 8.70
C SER A 82 -0.55 -2.06 7.60
N LEU A 83 0.72 -1.87 7.25
CA LEU A 83 1.11 -1.03 6.12
C LEU A 83 0.77 -1.66 4.77
N ASN A 84 1.01 -2.96 4.62
CA ASN A 84 0.80 -3.69 3.37
C ASN A 84 -0.68 -3.79 2.97
N SER A 85 -1.61 -3.66 3.93
CA SER A 85 -3.04 -3.65 3.62
C SER A 85 -3.45 -2.39 2.83
N LEU A 86 -2.85 -1.22 3.11
CA LEU A 86 -3.31 0.07 2.59
C LEU A 86 -2.32 0.78 1.65
N LEU A 87 -1.02 0.77 1.95
CA LEU A 87 -0.02 1.52 1.16
C LEU A 87 0.06 1.07 -0.30
N PRO A 88 -0.02 -0.24 -0.62
CA PRO A 88 -0.16 -0.73 -1.99
C PRO A 88 -1.24 -0.06 -2.83
N ILE A 89 -2.37 0.29 -2.23
CA ILE A 89 -3.47 0.98 -2.93
C ILE A 89 -3.00 2.34 -3.41
N GLY A 90 -2.43 3.13 -2.49
CA GLY A 90 -1.88 4.45 -2.81
C GLY A 90 -0.77 4.38 -3.87
N VAL A 91 0.13 3.40 -3.75
CA VAL A 91 1.21 3.20 -4.73
C VAL A 91 0.67 2.85 -6.12
N GLY A 92 -0.30 1.93 -6.23
CA GLY A 92 -0.92 1.60 -7.52
C GLY A 92 -1.63 2.79 -8.17
N VAL A 93 -2.33 3.61 -7.37
CA VAL A 93 -2.97 4.85 -7.86
C VAL A 93 -1.93 5.87 -8.34
N MET A 94 -0.84 6.07 -7.59
CA MET A 94 0.25 6.99 -7.99
C MET A 94 0.99 6.49 -9.24
N LEU A 95 1.16 5.18 -9.39
CA LEU A 95 1.76 4.58 -10.58
C LEU A 95 0.85 4.71 -11.80
N ALA A 96 -0.47 4.67 -11.61
CA ALA A 96 -1.45 4.76 -12.68
C ALA A 96 -1.36 6.08 -13.47
N ASP A 97 -1.13 7.19 -12.78
CA ASP A 97 -1.01 8.51 -13.40
C ASP A 97 0.35 8.69 -14.11
N ARG A 98 1.34 7.86 -13.81
CA ARG A 98 2.75 8.12 -14.16
C ARG A 98 3.02 8.06 -15.65
N LEU A 99 2.50 7.06 -16.34
CA LEU A 99 2.69 6.93 -17.80
C LEU A 99 1.92 8.01 -18.58
N TYR A 100 0.71 8.35 -18.12
CA TYR A 100 -0.07 9.44 -18.70
C TYR A 100 0.63 10.79 -18.52
N ARG A 101 1.19 11.05 -17.34
CA ARG A 101 1.96 12.26 -17.05
C ARG A 101 3.19 12.38 -17.93
N ASP A 102 3.98 11.31 -18.08
CA ASP A 102 5.19 11.31 -18.91
C ASP A 102 4.88 11.73 -20.35
N ARG A 103 3.83 11.14 -20.95
CA ARG A 103 3.35 11.49 -22.30
C ARG A 103 2.95 12.96 -22.43
N ARG A 104 2.23 13.48 -21.45
CA ARG A 104 1.77 14.88 -21.45
C ARG A 104 2.91 15.88 -21.26
N THR A 105 3.92 15.51 -20.48
CA THR A 105 5.11 16.35 -20.25
C THR A 105 6.17 16.22 -21.35
N HIS A 106 5.90 15.43 -22.40
CA HIS A 106 6.82 15.16 -23.51
C HIS A 106 8.20 14.64 -23.06
N VAL A 107 8.26 14.02 -21.88
CA VAL A 107 9.51 13.43 -21.35
C VAL A 107 9.94 12.24 -22.21
N ASP A 108 9.00 11.61 -22.90
CA ASP A 108 9.23 10.55 -23.88
C ASP A 108 10.23 10.98 -24.97
N GLU A 109 10.20 12.25 -25.38
CA GLU A 109 11.03 12.81 -26.44
C GLU A 109 12.51 12.89 -26.04
N LEU A 110 12.78 13.16 -24.75
CA LEU A 110 14.13 13.09 -24.17
C LEU A 110 14.68 11.66 -24.23
N PHE A 111 13.83 10.65 -24.07
CA PHE A 111 14.27 9.27 -24.18
C PHE A 111 14.53 8.85 -25.64
N HIS A 112 13.84 9.46 -26.62
CA HIS A 112 14.07 9.21 -28.04
C HIS A 112 15.39 9.79 -28.56
N SER A 113 15.90 10.85 -27.93
CA SER A 113 17.22 11.43 -28.28
C SER A 113 18.40 10.69 -27.63
N MET A 114 18.17 9.90 -26.58
CA MET A 114 19.20 9.09 -25.95
C MET A 114 19.50 7.80 -26.73
N ARG A 115 20.78 7.53 -26.98
CA ARG A 115 21.25 6.26 -27.57
C ARG A 115 21.16 5.14 -26.52
N GLY A 116 20.20 4.23 -26.67
CA GLY A 116 20.07 3.07 -25.77
C GLY A 116 19.05 2.05 -26.28
N ALA A 117 19.25 0.78 -25.91
CA ALA A 117 18.32 -0.30 -26.24
C ALA A 117 16.94 -0.07 -25.57
N LEU A 118 15.87 -0.49 -26.25
CA LEU A 118 14.49 -0.36 -25.74
C LEU A 118 14.31 -1.06 -24.38
N SER A 119 14.92 -2.23 -24.19
CA SER A 119 14.86 -2.99 -22.95
C SER A 119 15.49 -2.23 -21.77
N ALA A 120 16.62 -1.56 -21.98
CA ALA A 120 17.26 -0.74 -20.95
C ALA A 120 16.38 0.46 -20.55
N ARG A 121 15.67 1.06 -21.51
CA ARG A 121 14.72 2.16 -21.25
C ARG A 121 13.51 1.68 -20.44
N LEU A 122 12.94 0.53 -20.79
CA LEU A 122 11.81 -0.08 -20.08
C LEU A 122 12.19 -0.50 -18.66
N ALA A 123 13.36 -1.15 -18.50
CA ALA A 123 13.89 -1.52 -17.19
C ALA A 123 14.15 -0.29 -16.32
N GLY A 124 14.79 0.74 -16.87
CA GLY A 124 15.02 2.01 -16.16
C GLY A 124 13.72 2.68 -15.71
N LYS A 125 12.68 2.67 -16.56
CA LYS A 125 11.35 3.19 -16.20
C LYS A 125 10.70 2.37 -15.09
N TYR A 126 10.76 1.04 -15.18
CA TYR A 126 10.23 0.14 -14.15
C TYR A 126 10.91 0.38 -12.79
N PHE A 127 12.24 0.25 -12.73
CA PHE A 127 13.00 0.45 -11.48
C PHE A 127 12.92 1.89 -10.97
N GLY A 128 12.95 2.88 -11.86
CA GLY A 128 12.81 4.29 -11.49
C GLY A 128 11.44 4.60 -10.88
N CYS A 129 10.36 3.99 -11.40
CA CYS A 129 9.03 4.11 -10.81
C CYS A 129 8.96 3.41 -9.46
N LEU A 130 9.44 2.16 -9.39
CA LEU A 130 9.49 1.36 -8.16
C LEU A 130 10.22 2.12 -7.05
N PHE A 131 11.47 2.52 -7.27
CA PHE A 131 12.27 3.23 -6.25
C PHE A 131 11.63 4.57 -5.85
N ALA A 132 11.13 5.35 -6.81
CA ALA A 132 10.48 6.62 -6.50
C ALA A 132 9.24 6.44 -5.61
N THR A 133 8.47 5.37 -5.80
CA THR A 133 7.32 5.05 -4.94
C THR A 133 7.71 4.38 -3.62
N MET A 134 8.83 3.65 -3.59
CA MET A 134 9.33 3.02 -2.37
C MET A 134 9.94 4.02 -1.38
N ILE A 135 10.48 5.15 -1.81
CA ILE A 135 11.05 6.18 -0.92
C ILE A 135 10.06 6.63 0.17
N PRO A 136 8.86 7.15 -0.15
CA PRO A 136 7.91 7.59 0.88
C PRO A 136 7.42 6.43 1.76
N VAL A 137 7.30 5.23 1.18
CA VAL A 137 6.92 4.01 1.92
C VAL A 137 8.00 3.62 2.93
N LEU A 138 9.27 3.63 2.53
CA LEU A 138 10.42 3.32 3.38
C LEU A 138 10.59 4.35 4.51
N LEU A 139 10.36 5.63 4.22
CA LEU A 139 10.37 6.66 5.26
C LEU A 139 9.28 6.41 6.31
N PHE A 140 8.05 6.15 5.87
CA PHE A 140 6.94 5.87 6.79
C PHE A 140 7.17 4.57 7.59
N TYR A 141 7.62 3.52 6.92
CA TYR A 141 7.96 2.24 7.56
C TYR A 141 9.08 2.41 8.59
N GLY A 142 10.14 3.15 8.22
CA GLY A 142 11.30 3.44 9.05
C GLY A 142 10.95 4.24 10.31
N ILE A 143 9.99 5.16 10.25
CA ILE A 143 9.49 5.86 11.45
C ILE A 143 8.90 4.86 12.45
N GLY A 144 8.02 3.96 12.00
CA GLY A 144 7.42 2.95 12.89
C GLY A 144 8.46 1.98 13.46
N VAL A 145 9.39 1.52 12.63
CA VAL A 145 10.51 0.66 13.08
C VAL A 145 11.40 1.40 14.08
N GLY A 146 11.65 2.70 13.88
CA GLY A 146 12.42 3.53 14.80
C GLY A 146 11.77 3.65 16.17
N VAL A 147 10.44 3.82 16.21
CA VAL A 147 9.68 3.83 17.48
C VAL A 147 9.77 2.46 18.18
N ILE A 148 9.59 1.37 17.42
CA ILE A 148 9.68 0.01 17.98
C ILE A 148 11.08 -0.26 18.53
N ALA A 149 12.13 0.08 17.77
CA ALA A 149 13.52 -0.11 18.18
C ALA A 149 13.88 0.75 19.42
N TRP A 150 13.36 1.97 19.49
CA TRP A 150 13.55 2.86 20.65
C TRP A 150 12.92 2.28 21.92
N GLN A 151 11.70 1.74 21.82
CA GLN A 151 10.96 1.23 22.98
C GLN A 151 11.42 -0.15 23.44
N THR A 152 11.84 -1.01 22.51
CA THR A 152 12.29 -2.37 22.83
C THR A 152 13.78 -2.44 23.18
N HIS A 153 14.51 -1.34 22.97
CA HIS A 153 15.97 -1.23 23.15
C HIS A 153 16.77 -2.34 22.46
N ASN A 154 16.23 -2.97 21.41
CA ASN A 154 16.83 -4.11 20.75
C ASN A 154 17.26 -3.76 19.33
N ILE A 155 18.58 -3.82 19.09
CA ILE A 155 19.19 -3.52 17.78
C ILE A 155 18.77 -4.54 16.71
N MET A 156 18.36 -5.74 17.12
CA MET A 156 17.83 -6.77 16.20
C MET A 156 16.53 -6.33 15.52
N ALA A 157 15.86 -5.28 15.98
CA ALA A 157 14.70 -4.72 15.30
C ALA A 157 15.01 -4.30 13.85
N LEU A 158 16.21 -3.80 13.56
CA LEU A 158 16.60 -3.34 12.22
C LEU A 158 16.73 -4.47 11.18
N PRO A 159 17.56 -5.52 11.38
CA PRO A 159 17.66 -6.61 10.42
C PRO A 159 16.34 -7.36 10.26
N LEU A 160 15.56 -7.50 11.34
CA LEU A 160 14.25 -8.14 11.29
C LEU A 160 13.20 -7.28 10.57
N ALA A 161 13.28 -5.95 10.70
CA ALA A 161 12.46 -5.03 9.92
C ALA A 161 12.79 -5.08 8.43
N LEU A 162 14.07 -5.21 8.06
CA LEU A 162 14.46 -5.41 6.66
C LEU A 162 13.96 -6.75 6.12
N ALA A 163 14.05 -7.82 6.92
CA ALA A 163 13.55 -9.14 6.53
C ALA A 163 12.03 -9.15 6.32
N THR A 164 11.26 -8.54 7.23
CA THR A 164 9.80 -8.41 7.10
C THR A 164 9.39 -7.53 5.93
N PHE A 165 10.09 -6.41 5.69
CA PHE A 165 9.86 -5.58 4.51
C PHE A 165 10.12 -6.34 3.20
N ALA A 166 11.27 -7.03 3.10
CA ALA A 166 11.65 -7.79 1.92
C ALA A 166 10.75 -9.01 1.67
N GLY A 167 10.28 -9.67 2.72
CA GLY A 167 9.43 -10.86 2.62
C GLY A 167 7.95 -10.56 2.39
N ILE A 168 7.43 -9.45 2.92
CA ILE A 168 5.99 -9.16 2.94
C ILE A 168 5.63 -8.05 1.94
N MET A 169 6.33 -6.90 2.00
CA MET A 169 5.95 -5.70 1.24
C MET A 169 6.58 -5.67 -0.16
N LEU A 170 7.86 -6.03 -0.28
CA LEU A 170 8.61 -5.93 -1.55
C LEU A 170 7.97 -6.72 -2.71
N PRO A 171 7.50 -7.97 -2.54
CA PRO A 171 6.86 -8.71 -3.62
C PRO A 171 5.58 -8.03 -4.11
N GLY A 172 4.79 -7.48 -3.19
CA GLY A 172 3.59 -6.71 -3.49
C GLY A 172 3.91 -5.49 -4.36
N PHE A 173 4.92 -4.69 -3.99
CA PHE A 173 5.30 -3.52 -4.79
C PHE A 173 5.86 -3.87 -6.16
N LEU A 174 6.63 -4.95 -6.27
CA LEU A 174 7.11 -5.44 -7.57
C LEU A 174 5.93 -5.85 -8.47
N PHE A 175 4.96 -6.58 -7.92
CA PHE A 175 3.76 -6.97 -8.64
C PHE A 175 2.93 -5.75 -9.08
N ILE A 176 2.64 -4.83 -8.17
CA ILE A 176 1.84 -3.63 -8.45
C ILE A 176 2.53 -2.77 -9.51
N THR A 177 3.85 -2.61 -9.45
CA THR A 177 4.59 -1.85 -10.46
C THR A 177 4.52 -2.53 -11.82
N SER A 178 4.66 -3.86 -11.86
CA SER A 178 4.60 -4.65 -13.09
C SER A 178 3.22 -4.62 -13.72
N PHE A 179 2.17 -4.57 -12.91
CA PHE A 179 0.79 -4.56 -13.38
C PHE A 179 0.29 -3.14 -13.72
N SER A 180 0.62 -2.13 -12.92
CA SER A 180 0.10 -0.76 -13.10
C SER A 180 0.65 -0.07 -14.33
N LEU A 181 1.94 -0.24 -14.64
CA LEU A 181 2.57 0.47 -15.75
C LEU A 181 2.03 0.04 -17.13
N PRO A 182 1.90 -1.26 -17.46
CA PRO A 182 1.34 -1.68 -18.74
C PRO A 182 -0.17 -1.47 -18.83
N CYS A 183 -0.92 -1.72 -17.75
CA CYS A 183 -2.38 -1.59 -17.78
C CYS A 183 -2.83 -0.15 -18.06
N THR A 184 -2.14 0.86 -17.51
CA THR A 184 -2.44 2.27 -17.79
C THR A 184 -1.97 2.76 -19.16
N ALA A 185 -1.20 1.95 -19.89
CA ALA A 185 -0.90 2.22 -21.30
C ALA A 185 -2.10 1.95 -22.22
N ILE A 186 -2.97 1.02 -21.81
CA ILE A 186 -4.09 0.48 -22.59
C ILE A 186 -5.42 1.05 -22.10
N MET A 187 -5.57 1.18 -20.78
CA MET A 187 -6.82 1.56 -20.12
C MET A 187 -6.81 3.03 -19.71
N TRP A 188 -8.00 3.64 -19.67
CA TRP A 188 -8.19 4.97 -19.11
C TRP A 188 -7.83 5.00 -17.61
N VAL A 189 -7.08 6.02 -17.18
CA VAL A 189 -6.45 6.05 -15.85
C VAL A 189 -7.47 5.97 -14.68
N PRO A 190 -8.57 6.75 -14.66
CA PRO A 190 -9.57 6.63 -13.59
C PRO A 190 -10.25 5.26 -13.54
N LEU A 191 -10.44 4.62 -14.70
CA LEU A 191 -11.01 3.27 -14.78
C LEU A 191 -10.05 2.25 -14.16
N TYR A 192 -8.75 2.35 -14.48
CA TYR A 192 -7.73 1.50 -13.87
C TYR A 192 -7.68 1.68 -12.34
N GLN A 193 -7.65 2.93 -11.86
CA GLN A 193 -7.60 3.22 -10.42
C GLN A 193 -8.78 2.58 -9.69
N PHE A 194 -10.02 2.75 -10.20
CA PHE A 194 -11.21 2.15 -9.63
C PHE A 194 -11.12 0.62 -9.59
N LEU A 195 -10.79 -0.02 -10.73
CA LEU A 195 -10.69 -1.47 -10.82
C LEU A 195 -9.58 -2.03 -9.94
N PHE A 196 -8.45 -1.34 -9.83
CA PHE A 196 -7.31 -1.75 -9.01
C PHE A 196 -7.67 -1.75 -7.52
N ILE A 197 -8.36 -0.71 -7.04
CA ILE A 197 -8.84 -0.65 -5.66
C ILE A 197 -9.80 -1.81 -5.39
N CYS A 198 -10.79 -2.03 -6.27
CA CYS A 198 -11.74 -3.13 -6.14
C CYS A 198 -11.04 -4.50 -6.12
N TYR A 199 -10.09 -4.71 -7.02
CA TYR A 199 -9.25 -5.91 -7.08
C TYR A 199 -8.45 -6.10 -5.79
N TRP A 200 -7.82 -5.04 -5.26
CA TRP A 200 -6.99 -5.14 -4.06
C TRP A 200 -7.82 -5.60 -2.85
N PHE A 201 -8.99 -5.01 -2.64
CA PHE A 201 -9.90 -5.46 -1.58
C PHE A 201 -10.41 -6.88 -1.82
N TRP A 202 -10.84 -7.19 -3.05
CA TRP A 202 -11.37 -8.50 -3.39
C TRP A 202 -10.33 -9.62 -3.25
N GLY A 203 -9.11 -9.37 -3.72
CA GLY A 203 -8.05 -10.35 -3.78
C GLY A 203 -7.29 -10.52 -2.46
N ASN A 204 -7.22 -9.49 -1.63
CA ASN A 204 -6.40 -9.50 -0.41
C ASN A 204 -7.22 -9.45 0.88
N GLU A 205 -8.27 -8.64 0.95
CA GLU A 205 -8.97 -8.35 2.21
C GLU A 205 -10.27 -9.14 2.41
N LEU A 206 -10.93 -9.56 1.34
CA LEU A 206 -12.10 -10.45 1.46
C LEU A 206 -11.65 -11.83 1.96
N GLY A 207 -12.17 -12.23 3.12
CA GLY A 207 -11.91 -13.56 3.68
C GLY A 207 -12.67 -14.65 2.91
N THR A 208 -12.03 -15.81 2.73
CA THR A 208 -12.60 -17.01 2.08
C THR A 208 -13.93 -17.48 2.69
N HIS A 209 -14.17 -17.15 3.96
CA HIS A 209 -15.41 -17.48 4.68
C HIS A 209 -16.65 -16.66 4.27
N THR A 210 -16.52 -15.71 3.34
CA THR A 210 -17.63 -14.86 2.89
C THR A 210 -18.47 -15.48 1.76
N GLY A 211 -18.08 -16.64 1.23
CA GLY A 211 -18.79 -17.33 0.14
C GLY A 211 -18.61 -16.70 -1.24
N ILE A 212 -17.85 -15.62 -1.35
CA ILE A 212 -17.46 -14.98 -2.61
C ILE A 212 -16.16 -15.66 -3.09
N PRO A 213 -16.04 -16.06 -4.37
CA PRO A 213 -14.78 -16.56 -4.89
C PRO A 213 -13.73 -15.45 -4.82
N THR A 214 -12.62 -15.70 -4.13
CA THR A 214 -11.51 -14.76 -3.94
C THR A 214 -10.18 -15.51 -4.04
N ILE A 215 -9.14 -14.82 -4.51
CA ILE A 215 -7.76 -15.34 -4.51
C ILE A 215 -7.07 -15.19 -3.15
N SER A 216 -7.74 -14.63 -2.14
CA SER A 216 -7.19 -14.40 -0.81
C SER A 216 -6.83 -15.73 -0.12
N GLY A 217 -5.63 -15.80 0.44
CA GLY A 217 -5.11 -17.01 1.09
C GLY A 217 -4.48 -18.03 0.16
N THR A 218 -4.21 -17.67 -1.10
CA THR A 218 -3.49 -18.51 -2.06
C THR A 218 -2.04 -18.01 -2.26
N ILE A 219 -1.20 -18.81 -2.91
CA ILE A 219 0.18 -18.41 -3.28
C ILE A 219 0.17 -17.19 -4.23
N LEU A 220 -0.94 -16.97 -4.94
CA LEU A 220 -1.11 -15.87 -5.89
C LEU A 220 -1.51 -14.55 -5.21
N THR A 221 -1.75 -14.52 -3.90
CA THR A 221 -2.13 -13.30 -3.18
C THR A 221 -0.90 -12.38 -2.98
N PRO A 222 -0.87 -11.16 -3.56
CA PRO A 222 0.29 -10.27 -3.48
C PRO A 222 0.49 -9.63 -2.08
N ASP A 223 -0.47 -9.76 -1.16
CA ASP A 223 -0.44 -9.15 0.18
C ASP A 223 0.50 -9.84 1.20
N GLY A 224 1.31 -10.80 0.77
CA GLY A 224 2.35 -11.39 1.62
C GLY A 224 1.83 -12.18 2.85
N LYS A 225 0.51 -12.35 3.00
CA LYS A 225 -0.12 -13.16 4.07
C LYS A 225 0.43 -14.58 4.13
N TYR A 226 0.79 -15.17 2.99
CA TYR A 226 1.47 -16.47 2.94
C TYR A 226 2.88 -16.41 3.54
N ALA A 227 3.65 -15.36 3.24
CA ALA A 227 4.98 -15.15 3.83
C ALA A 227 4.90 -14.89 5.34
N VAL A 228 3.87 -14.17 5.80
CA VAL A 228 3.57 -13.97 7.23
C VAL A 228 3.34 -15.30 7.94
N HIS A 229 2.55 -16.20 7.35
CA HIS A 229 2.34 -17.54 7.92
C HIS A 229 3.65 -18.33 8.04
N GLY A 230 4.53 -18.24 7.03
CA GLY A 230 5.86 -18.87 7.09
C GLY A 230 6.77 -18.27 8.17
N LEU A 231 6.76 -16.94 8.34
CA LEU A 231 7.61 -16.23 9.31
C LEU A 231 7.15 -16.37 10.76
N LEU A 232 5.86 -16.60 11.01
CA LEU A 232 5.30 -16.76 12.36
C LEU A 232 5.29 -18.22 12.85
N TRP A 233 5.45 -19.20 11.95
CA TRP A 233 5.46 -20.64 12.26
C TRP A 233 6.85 -21.30 12.10
N SER A 234 7.91 -20.51 11.88
CA SER A 234 9.31 -20.93 11.93
C SER A 234 9.93 -20.62 13.28
#